data_AF-A0AAD9G2E7-F1
#
_entry.id   AF-A0AAD9G2E7-F1
#
_cell.length_a   1.000
_cell.length_b   1.000
_cell.length_c   1.000
_cell.angle_alpha   90.00
_cell.angle_beta   90.00
_cell.angle_gamma   90.00
#
_symmetry.space_group_name_H-M   'P 1'
#
loop_
_entity.id
_entity.type
_entity.pdbx_description
1 polymer ?
#
loop_
_entity_poly.entity_id
_entity_poly.type
_entity_poly.pdbx_seq_one_letter_code
_entity_poly.pdbx_strand_id
1 'polypeptide(L)'
;MNISFMGELIQRVKEARNRINCQSRETLVNMIMIPNQLAAGKVLDLFSSHSWGSRVDYTFQGFCLYKVEALLLNVFMTKSRSELQALTSTLTVPVHHVKNRASLGKRKIHKNEQCFYCEGNYNRNDWTHRRVDCPAKRRDETKGSYRSNM
;
A
#
# COMPACT_ATOMS: atom_id res chain seq x y z
N MET A 1 -18.09 12.20 10.47
CA MET A 1 -17.68 13.07 9.35
C MET A 1 -18.87 13.10 8.42
N ASN A 2 -19.47 14.27 8.26
CA ASN A 2 -20.69 14.44 7.46
C ASN A 2 -20.29 14.99 6.08
N ILE A 3 -21.14 14.81 5.04
CA ILE A 3 -20.97 15.38 3.70
C ILE A 3 -20.62 16.87 3.77
N SER A 4 -21.34 17.63 4.62
CA SER A 4 -21.12 19.08 4.77
C SER A 4 -19.67 19.40 5.13
N PHE A 5 -19.12 18.69 6.11
CA PHE A 5 -17.74 18.88 6.55
C PHE A 5 -16.72 18.56 5.45
N MET A 6 -16.99 17.56 4.60
CA MET A 6 -16.10 17.22 3.50
C MET A 6 -16.14 18.20 2.35
N GLY A 7 -17.33 18.63 1.95
CA GLY A 7 -17.49 19.70 0.97
C GLY A 7 -16.80 20.98 1.45
N GLU A 8 -16.98 21.36 2.71
CA GLU A 8 -16.33 22.53 3.31
C GLU A 8 -14.80 22.42 3.33
N LEU A 9 -14.24 21.26 3.70
CA LEU A 9 -12.79 21.06 3.69
C LEU A 9 -12.22 21.20 2.28
N ILE A 10 -12.83 20.53 1.30
CA ILE A 10 -12.38 20.58 -0.10
C ILE A 10 -12.48 22.00 -0.63
N GLN A 11 -13.55 22.72 -0.31
CA GLN A 11 -13.74 24.10 -0.70
C GLN A 11 -12.66 25.01 -0.12
N ARG A 12 -12.35 24.90 1.18
CA ARG A 12 -11.27 25.66 1.82
C ARG A 12 -9.91 25.38 1.21
N VAL A 13 -9.63 24.13 0.84
CA VAL A 13 -8.37 23.76 0.16
C VAL A 13 -8.28 24.38 -1.23
N LYS A 14 -9.38 24.37 -2.01
CA LYS A 14 -9.45 25.03 -3.32
C LYS A 14 -9.19 26.53 -3.20
N GLU A 15 -9.84 27.19 -2.24
CA GLU A 15 -9.70 28.63 -1.99
C GLU A 15 -8.30 29.00 -1.54
N ALA A 16 -7.72 28.26 -0.58
CA ALA A 16 -6.37 28.49 -0.11
C ALA A 16 -5.34 28.34 -1.24
N ARG A 17 -5.46 27.28 -2.07
CA ARG A 17 -4.60 27.08 -3.23
C ARG A 17 -4.70 28.25 -4.21
N ASN A 18 -5.93 28.66 -4.55
CA ASN A 18 -6.14 29.75 -5.49
C ASN A 18 -5.57 31.06 -4.96
N ARG A 19 -5.77 31.37 -3.68
CA ARG A 19 -5.19 32.55 -3.04
C ARG A 19 -3.67 32.55 -3.12
N ILE A 20 -3.03 31.44 -2.76
CA ILE A 20 -1.57 31.31 -2.83
C ILE A 20 -1.08 31.46 -4.28
N ASN A 21 -1.76 30.83 -5.24
CA ASN A 21 -1.40 30.93 -6.65
C ASN A 21 -1.52 32.37 -7.17
N CYS A 22 -2.58 33.11 -6.80
CA CYS A 22 -2.73 34.53 -7.16
C CYS A 22 -1.60 35.37 -6.56
N GLN A 23 -1.37 35.26 -5.25
CA GLN A 23 -0.31 35.99 -4.56
C GLN A 23 1.08 35.66 -5.13
N SER A 24 1.33 34.39 -5.45
CA SER A 24 2.60 33.95 -6.03
C SER A 24 2.81 34.55 -7.43
N ARG A 25 1.75 34.64 -8.24
CA ARG A 25 1.82 35.25 -9.57
C ARG A 25 2.06 36.76 -9.51
N GLU A 26 1.52 37.43 -8.50
CA GLU A 26 1.69 38.87 -8.28
C GLU A 26 3.08 39.21 -7.73
N THR A 27 3.66 38.32 -6.92
CA THR A 27 4.89 38.62 -6.16
C THR A 27 6.15 38.01 -6.78
N LEU A 28 6.04 36.87 -7.45
CA LEU A 28 7.19 36.06 -7.88
C LEU A 28 7.18 35.83 -9.39
N VAL A 29 8.32 36.13 -10.03
CA VAL A 29 8.51 35.93 -11.48
C VAL A 29 8.75 34.44 -11.77
N ASN A 30 8.11 33.90 -12.82
CA ASN A 30 8.27 32.52 -13.29
C ASN A 30 7.92 31.43 -12.26
N MET A 31 6.99 31.69 -11.36
CA MET A 31 6.58 30.71 -10.34
C MET A 31 5.72 29.59 -10.93
N ILE A 32 6.01 28.34 -10.57
CA ILE A 32 5.14 27.19 -10.86
C ILE A 32 3.97 27.22 -9.88
N MET A 33 2.74 27.22 -10.42
CA MET A 33 1.51 27.21 -9.63
C MET A 33 1.35 25.90 -8.87
N ILE A 34 0.73 25.95 -7.69
CA ILE A 34 0.36 24.75 -6.95
C ILE A 34 -0.61 23.94 -7.80
N PRO A 35 -0.26 22.72 -8.22
CA PRO A 35 -1.11 21.90 -9.06
C PRO A 35 -2.27 21.32 -8.25
N ASN A 36 -3.39 21.06 -8.92
CA ASN A 36 -4.57 20.40 -8.33
C ASN A 36 -4.21 19.06 -7.66
N GLN A 37 -3.32 18.31 -8.30
CA GLN A 37 -2.80 17.02 -7.86
C GLN A 37 -2.16 17.13 -6.47
N LEU A 38 -1.32 18.14 -6.24
CA LEU A 38 -0.67 18.33 -4.95
C LEU A 38 -1.69 18.64 -3.85
N ALA A 39 -2.67 19.49 -4.15
CA ALA A 39 -3.76 19.79 -3.22
C ALA A 39 -4.59 18.53 -2.88
N ALA A 40 -4.85 17.68 -3.88
CA ALA A 40 -5.55 16.41 -3.68
C ALA A 40 -4.76 15.45 -2.77
N GLY A 41 -3.44 15.34 -2.97
CA GLY A 41 -2.56 14.58 -2.08
C GLY A 41 -2.57 15.10 -0.64
N LYS A 42 -2.52 16.42 -0.46
CA LYS A 42 -2.58 17.02 0.88
C LYS A 42 -3.89 16.80 1.61
N VAL A 43 -5.01 16.70 0.90
CA VAL A 43 -6.28 16.29 1.51
C VAL A 43 -6.21 14.84 1.96
N LEU A 44 -5.68 13.94 1.13
CA LEU A 44 -5.55 12.52 1.46
C LEU A 44 -4.61 12.26 2.64
N ASP A 45 -3.54 13.05 2.79
CA ASP A 45 -2.60 13.00 3.94
C ASP A 45 -3.31 13.17 5.30
N LEU A 46 -4.50 13.78 5.34
CA LEU A 46 -5.29 13.94 6.57
C LEU A 46 -5.98 12.64 7.02
N PHE A 47 -5.93 11.60 6.18
CA PHE A 47 -6.64 10.35 6.38
C PHE A 47 -5.69 9.16 6.30
N SER A 48 -5.94 8.11 7.10
CA SER A 48 -5.15 6.88 7.01
C SER A 48 -5.23 6.25 5.61
N SER A 49 -4.06 6.10 4.96
CA SER A 49 -3.95 5.53 3.60
C SER A 49 -4.51 4.12 3.45
N HIS A 50 -4.63 3.38 4.56
CA HIS A 50 -5.29 2.07 4.58
C HIS A 50 -6.75 2.12 4.10
N SER A 51 -7.50 3.20 4.34
CA SER A 51 -8.92 3.24 3.98
C SER A 51 -9.19 3.64 2.53
N TRP A 52 -8.21 4.26 1.85
CA TRP A 52 -8.41 4.85 0.52
C TRP A 52 -7.34 4.50 -0.52
N GLY A 53 -6.13 4.09 -0.12
CA GLY A 53 -4.95 3.99 -0.99
C GLY A 53 -5.13 3.07 -2.20
N SER A 54 -5.85 1.96 -2.06
CA SER A 54 -6.13 1.04 -3.18
C SER A 54 -7.21 1.52 -4.16
N ARG A 55 -7.93 2.60 -3.82
CA ARG A 55 -9.08 3.12 -4.59
C ARG A 55 -8.77 4.41 -5.35
N VAL A 56 -7.59 4.98 -5.15
CA VAL A 56 -7.16 6.23 -5.80
C VAL A 56 -6.63 5.93 -7.19
N ASP A 57 -7.12 6.71 -8.16
CA ASP A 57 -6.55 6.78 -9.50
C ASP A 57 -5.34 7.74 -9.49
N TYR A 58 -4.14 7.19 -9.60
CA TYR A 58 -2.88 7.93 -9.57
C TYR A 58 -2.44 8.46 -10.95
N THR A 59 -3.29 8.38 -11.97
CA THR A 59 -3.00 8.99 -13.27
C THR A 59 -3.10 10.51 -13.20
N PHE A 60 -2.38 11.23 -14.08
CA PHE A 60 -2.39 12.70 -14.08
C PHE A 60 -3.79 13.30 -14.27
N GLN A 61 -4.62 12.66 -15.11
CA GLN A 61 -6.02 13.05 -15.36
C GLN A 61 -6.98 12.53 -14.29
N GLY A 62 -6.60 11.44 -13.62
CA GLY A 62 -7.33 10.80 -12.54
C GLY A 62 -7.23 11.51 -11.20
N PHE A 63 -6.06 12.07 -10.91
CA PHE A 63 -5.74 12.54 -9.57
C PHE A 63 -6.11 14.01 -9.37
N CYS A 64 -7.33 14.26 -8.89
CA CYS A 64 -7.84 15.61 -8.70
C CYS A 64 -8.83 15.70 -7.54
N LEU A 65 -9.04 16.92 -7.04
CA LEU A 65 -9.79 17.18 -5.81
C LEU A 65 -11.22 16.65 -5.83
N TYR A 66 -11.95 16.74 -6.96
CA TYR A 66 -13.34 16.27 -7.02
C TYR A 66 -13.45 14.74 -6.94
N LYS A 67 -12.50 14.01 -7.54
CA LYS A 67 -12.45 12.54 -7.44
C LYS A 67 -12.05 12.10 -6.04
N VAL A 68 -11.11 12.82 -5.42
CA VAL A 68 -10.74 12.59 -4.02
C VAL A 68 -11.91 12.85 -3.07
N GLU A 69 -12.67 13.92 -3.29
CA GLU A 69 -13.89 14.21 -2.52
C GLU A 69 -14.91 13.07 -2.62
N ALA A 70 -15.25 12.64 -3.84
CA ALA A 70 -16.16 11.51 -4.05
C ALA A 70 -15.65 10.22 -3.41
N LEU A 71 -14.35 9.95 -3.48
CA LEU A 71 -13.73 8.80 -2.86
C LEU A 71 -13.85 8.84 -1.33
N LEU A 72 -13.53 9.99 -0.72
CA LEU A 72 -13.59 10.16 0.73
C LEU A 72 -15.02 10.06 1.24
N LEU A 73 -15.98 10.65 0.52
CA LEU A 73 -17.40 10.47 0.81
C LEU A 73 -17.76 8.98 0.78
N ASN A 74 -17.39 8.24 -0.26
CA ASN A 74 -17.69 6.81 -0.33
C ASN A 74 -17.01 5.97 0.78
N VAL A 75 -15.79 6.32 1.19
CA VAL A 75 -15.05 5.60 2.24
C VAL A 75 -15.58 5.90 3.64
N PHE A 76 -16.01 7.13 3.89
CA PHE A 76 -16.30 7.61 5.24
C PHE A 76 -17.78 7.85 5.53
N MET A 77 -18.66 7.93 4.52
CA MET A 77 -20.11 8.08 4.71
C MET A 77 -20.77 6.86 5.34
N THR A 78 -20.19 5.66 5.17
CA THR A 78 -20.72 4.44 5.78
C THR A 78 -20.20 4.23 7.22
N LYS A 79 -19.38 5.15 7.75
CA LYS A 79 -18.70 4.98 9.04
C LYS A 79 -19.20 5.96 10.09
N SER A 80 -19.43 5.45 11.30
CA SER A 80 -19.87 6.22 12.45
C SER A 80 -18.79 7.20 12.95
N ARG A 81 -19.21 8.23 13.71
CA ARG A 81 -18.30 9.27 14.24
C ARG A 81 -17.17 8.70 15.10
N SER A 82 -17.45 7.65 15.88
CA SER A 82 -16.47 6.93 16.71
C SER A 82 -15.44 6.16 15.87
N GLU A 83 -15.87 5.49 14.79
CA GLU A 83 -14.97 4.80 13.87
C GLU A 83 -14.04 5.77 13.13
N LEU A 84 -14.53 6.97 12.83
CA LEU A 84 -13.73 8.01 12.18
C LEU A 84 -12.66 8.58 13.11
N GLN A 85 -12.98 8.77 14.39
CA GLN A 85 -12.01 9.19 15.39
C GLN A 85 -10.90 8.15 15.58
N ALA A 86 -11.23 6.86 15.56
CA ALA A 86 -10.23 5.79 15.63
C ALA A 86 -9.25 5.79 14.43
N LEU A 87 -9.72 6.19 13.24
CA LEU A 87 -8.92 6.27 12.01
C LEU A 87 -8.01 7.50 11.95
N THR A 88 -8.38 8.60 12.61
CA THR A 88 -7.54 9.80 12.73
C THR A 88 -6.61 9.76 13.94
N SER A 89 -7.00 9.11 15.05
CA SER A 89 -6.15 8.92 16.23
C SER A 89 -4.97 7.97 15.99
N THR A 90 -4.99 7.18 14.93
CA THR A 90 -3.87 6.31 14.54
C THR A 90 -2.76 7.03 13.75
N LEU A 91 -2.89 8.35 13.48
CA LEU A 91 -1.85 9.14 12.80
C LEU A 91 -0.52 9.26 13.58
N THR A 92 -0.47 8.88 14.86
CA THR A 92 0.74 8.98 15.70
C THR A 92 1.70 7.80 15.59
N VAL A 93 1.38 6.77 14.80
CA VAL A 93 2.27 5.63 14.62
C VAL A 93 2.70 5.55 13.15
N PRO A 94 4.01 5.57 12.85
CA PRO A 94 4.49 5.22 11.52
C PRO A 94 4.00 3.81 11.21
N VAL A 95 3.04 3.70 10.30
CA VAL A 95 2.52 2.42 9.84
C VAL A 95 3.61 1.77 8.99
N HIS A 96 4.51 1.03 9.62
CA HIS A 96 5.22 -0.04 8.94
C HIS A 96 4.16 -1.02 8.43
N HIS A 97 3.93 -1.02 7.12
CA HIS A 97 3.06 -1.96 6.45
C HIS A 97 3.52 -3.40 6.71
N VAL A 98 2.86 -4.13 7.61
CA VAL A 98 2.72 -5.58 7.47
C VAL A 98 1.47 -6.04 8.21
N LYS A 99 0.41 -6.45 7.49
CA LYS A 99 -0.34 -7.72 7.72
C LYS A 99 -1.12 -8.07 6.45
N ASN A 100 -0.47 -8.87 5.59
CA ASN A 100 -1.11 -9.60 4.50
C ASN A 100 -2.15 -10.56 5.08
N ARG A 101 -3.42 -10.43 4.68
CA ARG A 101 -4.42 -11.50 4.79
C ARG A 101 -5.18 -11.64 3.47
N ALA A 102 -4.59 -12.41 2.56
CA ALA A 102 -5.29 -13.29 1.63
C ALA A 102 -4.25 -14.20 0.96
N SER A 103 -4.47 -15.51 1.05
CA SER A 103 -3.70 -16.54 0.37
C SER A 103 -3.94 -16.45 -1.14
N LEU A 104 -3.02 -15.82 -1.87
CA LEU A 104 -2.96 -15.90 -3.33
C LEU A 104 -1.60 -16.46 -3.73
N GLY A 105 -1.63 -17.71 -4.20
CA GLY A 105 -0.62 -18.38 -5.01
C GLY A 105 0.85 -18.16 -4.64
N LYS A 106 1.44 -19.10 -3.89
CA LYS A 106 2.90 -19.24 -3.86
C LYS A 106 3.41 -19.50 -5.28
N ARG A 107 3.97 -18.48 -5.92
CA ARG A 107 5.05 -18.68 -6.89
C ARG A 107 6.27 -17.93 -6.39
N LYS A 108 7.09 -18.63 -5.61
CA LYS A 108 8.51 -18.32 -5.55
C LYS A 108 9.19 -19.18 -6.60
N ILE A 109 9.48 -18.61 -7.76
CA ILE A 109 10.58 -19.10 -8.59
C ILE A 109 11.84 -18.61 -7.87
N HIS A 110 12.40 -19.43 -7.00
CA HIS A 110 13.77 -19.25 -6.56
C HIS A 110 14.67 -19.98 -7.56
N LYS A 111 15.58 -19.25 -8.20
CA LYS A 111 16.73 -19.78 -8.94
C LYS A 111 17.80 -20.30 -7.97
N ASN A 112 17.42 -21.21 -7.08
CA ASN A 112 18.40 -22.00 -6.33
C ASN A 112 18.27 -23.41 -6.88
N GLU A 113 19.20 -23.78 -7.75
CA GLU A 113 19.34 -25.08 -8.41
C GLU A 113 19.66 -26.23 -7.45
N GLN A 114 19.51 -26.02 -6.15
CA GLN A 114 19.93 -26.95 -5.11
C GLN A 114 18.80 -27.21 -4.11
N CYS A 115 18.52 -28.49 -3.87
CA CYS A 115 17.49 -28.94 -2.95
C CYS A 115 17.87 -28.56 -1.51
N PHE A 116 17.09 -27.69 -0.87
CA PHE A 116 17.35 -27.18 0.48
C PHE A 116 17.44 -28.25 1.58
N TYR A 117 16.84 -29.44 1.37
CA TYR A 117 16.85 -30.52 2.37
C TYR A 117 18.16 -31.31 2.39
N CYS A 118 18.85 -31.37 1.25
CA CYS A 118 20.12 -32.08 1.12
C CYS A 118 21.25 -31.17 0.64
N GLU A 119 21.02 -29.87 0.62
CA GLU A 119 21.96 -28.84 0.11
C GLU A 119 22.49 -29.17 -1.30
N GLY A 120 21.67 -29.84 -2.13
CA GLY A 120 22.06 -30.23 -3.48
C GLY A 120 22.95 -31.48 -3.59
N ASN A 121 23.29 -32.17 -2.48
CA ASN A 121 24.16 -33.36 -2.48
C ASN A 121 23.64 -34.55 -3.32
N TYR A 122 22.34 -34.56 -3.66
CA TYR A 122 21.72 -35.59 -4.48
C TYR A 122 21.36 -35.11 -5.89
N ASN A 123 21.83 -33.93 -6.29
CA ASN A 123 21.76 -33.51 -7.68
C ASN A 123 22.75 -34.36 -8.50
N ARG A 124 22.31 -34.93 -9.63
CA ARG A 124 23.18 -35.67 -10.56
C ARG A 124 23.07 -35.04 -11.94
N ASN A 125 24.19 -34.88 -12.64
CA ASN A 125 24.23 -34.45 -14.05
C ASN A 125 23.44 -33.16 -14.31
N ASP A 126 23.65 -32.14 -13.47
CA ASP A 126 22.94 -30.84 -13.50
C ASP A 126 21.41 -30.92 -13.32
N TRP A 127 20.86 -32.11 -13.02
CA TRP A 127 19.47 -32.27 -12.65
C TRP A 127 19.26 -31.94 -11.18
N THR A 128 18.56 -30.84 -10.98
CA THR A 128 18.06 -30.38 -9.69
C THR A 128 16.75 -31.10 -9.37
N HIS A 129 16.53 -31.46 -8.11
CA HIS A 129 15.30 -32.13 -7.69
C HIS A 129 14.56 -31.30 -6.64
N ARG A 130 13.24 -31.45 -6.58
CA ARG A 130 12.43 -30.78 -5.55
C ARG A 130 12.58 -31.51 -4.23
N ARG A 131 12.35 -30.80 -3.12
CA ARG A 131 12.38 -31.36 -1.76
C ARG A 131 11.49 -32.61 -1.61
N VAL A 132 10.35 -32.67 -2.32
CA VAL A 132 9.43 -33.82 -2.29
C VAL A 132 10.04 -35.07 -2.92
N ASP A 133 10.94 -34.89 -3.89
CA ASP A 133 11.62 -35.97 -4.61
C ASP A 133 13.01 -36.27 -4.01
N CYS A 134 13.34 -35.67 -2.87
CA CYS A 134 14.66 -35.80 -2.24
C CYS A 134 14.87 -37.20 -1.64
N PRO A 135 15.88 -37.97 -2.10
CA PRO A 135 16.18 -39.29 -1.54
C PRO A 135 16.62 -39.25 -0.07
N ALA A 136 17.22 -38.14 0.37
CA ALA A 136 17.57 -37.95 1.77
C ALA A 136 16.32 -37.76 2.65
N LYS A 137 15.35 -36.96 2.18
CA LYS A 137 14.07 -36.75 2.90
C LYS A 137 13.30 -38.04 3.07
N ARG A 138 13.19 -38.83 1.99
CA ARG A 138 12.48 -40.11 2.05
C ARG A 138 13.12 -41.08 3.05
N ARG A 139 14.46 -41.12 3.14
CA ARG A 139 15.17 -41.97 4.10
C ARG A 139 14.99 -41.50 5.55
N ASP A 140 15.03 -40.20 5.78
CA ASP A 140 14.85 -39.65 7.13
C ASP A 140 13.39 -39.87 7.60
N GLU A 141 12.41 -39.71 6.71
CA GLU A 141 10.99 -40.03 6.97
C GLU A 141 10.77 -41.50 7.35
N THR A 142 11.40 -42.44 6.62
CA THR A 142 11.32 -43.88 6.98
C THR A 142 11.96 -44.21 8.32
N LYS A 143 12.85 -43.35 8.83
CA LYS A 143 13.51 -43.48 10.13
C LYS A 143 12.83 -42.64 11.22
N GLY A 144 11.72 -41.97 10.92
CA GLY A 144 11.03 -41.07 11.85
C GLY A 144 11.85 -39.83 12.25
N SER A 145 12.87 -39.47 11.47
CA SER A 145 13.77 -38.35 11.74
C SER A 145 13.57 -37.24 10.72
N TYR A 146 13.82 -35.99 11.13
CA TYR A 146 13.76 -34.83 10.23
C TYR A 146 14.92 -33.90 10.53
N ARG A 147 15.58 -33.44 9.46
CA ARG A 147 16.59 -32.39 9.55
C ARG A 147 15.91 -31.03 9.68
N SER A 148 16.18 -30.33 10.77
CA SER A 148 15.89 -28.90 10.92
C SER A 148 16.88 -28.12 10.07
N ASN A 149 16.40 -27.11 9.34
CA ASN A 149 17.30 -26.18 8.66
C ASN A 149 18.17 -25.47 9.71
N MET A 150 19.50 -25.44 9.53
CA MET A 150 20.36 -24.42 10.15
C MET A 150 20.16 -23.08 9.44
#